data_AF-A0A3C1U7Z2-F1
#
_entry.id   AF-A0A3C1U7Z2-F1
#
_cell.length_a   1.000
_cell.length_b   1.000
_cell.length_c   1.000
_cell.angle_alpha   90.00
_cell.angle_beta   90.00
_cell.angle_gamma   90.00
#
_symmetry.space_group_name_H-M   'P 1'
#
loop_
_entity.id
_entity.type
_entity.pdbx_description
1 polymer ?
#
loop_
_entity_poly.entity_id
_entity_poly.type
_entity_poly.pdbx_seq_one_letter_code
_entity_poly.pdbx_strand_id
1 'polypeptide(L)'
;MDVGESGGGNPMKIAMAQLSVKAGRADMNLARMKEMVDEAKLQSADLIIFPEMSVPGYILQDRWLHTSFRNEMAQANELIKSWSDGIGIIWGNVVTEQFGVAKTNRDGRPIRTNAALFACDQKYVQRDVQFLDGVYVKHCMPDYRFFDDSRYFMSGLEIARYNKWTVSGLVSPFHFKRNDKVYKIGLEICEDLWSKDYAVDPTSLYIKQGVDFIVNISASPWTLRKELSREKRMAEHVANHGEKMVPLVYVNACGMQNTGKNVLVFDGDSTCYGKNGKPMVSCNDAFEEELCIFELGDTRSVETTQHKLLEALIHGIREFDTQTLPFKPRWIIGLSGGVDSTINAALLTLAIGSKRIVGYNMASRYNADATISIARALAKELDIDYHEGNIEDLVESTSRTVDGFGYENKIDGLVHENVQARIRGHLLSTFAAIEGGVICNNGNKVELAIGYATLYGDAIGALSPLGDLTKVQLFDLAREINRRFKKEIISESLLPQIVGERIEWEVPPSAELKDKQIDPMKWYYHDWLVQYLIEYPTHSAIDVLDLYLEGKWKEMEIARWIRYYGLDDPKAFIADLEWFMNNWTKSVFKRIQFPPILTVSRGAFGSDYRESQISSFRSPLYEMKRARILAEGGN
;
A
#
# COMPACT_ATOMS: atom_id res chain seq x y z
N MET A 1 15.34 39.79 -34.47
CA MET A 1 14.10 39.54 -35.23
C MET A 1 13.04 39.24 -34.19
N ASP A 2 11.98 40.05 -34.25
CA ASP A 2 10.92 40.30 -33.26
C ASP A 2 10.72 39.32 -32.12
N VAL A 3 10.97 39.85 -30.91
CA VAL A 3 10.37 39.37 -29.66
C VAL A 3 8.94 39.91 -29.66
N GLY A 4 7.99 39.10 -30.13
CA GLY A 4 6.58 39.43 -30.08
C GLY A 4 6.11 39.47 -28.62
N GLU A 5 5.73 40.65 -28.16
CA GLU A 5 4.90 40.84 -26.97
C GLU A 5 3.63 39.98 -27.11
N SER A 6 3.50 38.96 -26.27
CA SER A 6 2.23 38.24 -26.08
C SER A 6 1.53 38.81 -24.85
N GLY A 7 0.28 39.22 -25.03
CA GLY A 7 -0.50 40.01 -24.07
C GLY A 7 -0.52 39.41 -22.66
N GLY A 8 -0.07 40.23 -21.71
CA GLY A 8 0.05 39.90 -20.28
C GLY A 8 -1.29 39.91 -19.56
N GLY A 9 -1.87 38.72 -19.39
CA GLY A 9 -2.72 38.40 -18.24
C GLY A 9 -1.86 37.69 -17.19
N ASN A 10 -2.13 37.92 -15.89
CA ASN A 10 -1.44 37.18 -14.84
C ASN A 10 -1.70 35.66 -15.00
N PRO A 11 -0.68 34.80 -14.80
CA PRO A 11 -0.85 33.36 -14.84
C PRO A 11 -1.93 32.90 -13.84
N MET A 12 -2.61 31.78 -14.14
CA MET A 12 -3.63 31.22 -13.24
C MET A 12 -2.95 30.74 -11.95
N LYS A 13 -3.47 31.16 -10.79
CA LYS A 13 -2.98 30.71 -9.50
C LYS A 13 -3.73 29.47 -9.01
N ILE A 14 -3.03 28.35 -8.86
CA ILE A 14 -3.60 27.03 -8.55
C ILE A 14 -3.21 26.61 -7.13
N ALA A 15 -4.15 26.04 -6.39
CA ALA A 15 -3.96 25.40 -5.11
C ALA A 15 -4.15 23.88 -5.25
N MET A 16 -3.08 23.11 -5.06
CA MET A 16 -3.15 21.65 -4.90
C MET A 16 -3.46 21.35 -3.43
N ALA A 17 -4.67 20.86 -3.16
CA ALA A 17 -5.09 20.47 -1.83
C ALA A 17 -4.77 18.97 -1.62
N GLN A 18 -3.55 18.69 -1.16
CA GLN A 18 -3.15 17.35 -0.76
C GLN A 18 -3.81 16.99 0.58
N LEU A 19 -5.06 16.54 0.51
CA LEU A 19 -5.92 16.29 1.67
C LEU A 19 -5.61 14.93 2.31
N SER A 20 -5.55 14.89 3.65
CA SER A 20 -5.52 13.62 4.40
C SER A 20 -6.93 13.04 4.51
N VAL A 21 -7.35 12.30 3.49
CA VAL A 21 -8.74 11.81 3.38
C VAL A 21 -9.00 10.73 4.43
N LYS A 22 -9.88 11.02 5.40
CA LYS A 22 -10.28 10.08 6.45
C LYS A 22 -11.45 9.23 5.96
N ALA A 23 -11.20 7.95 5.70
CA ALA A 23 -12.19 7.04 5.13
C ALA A 23 -13.46 6.95 6.02
N GLY A 24 -14.62 7.24 5.42
CA GLY A 24 -15.93 7.15 6.07
C GLY A 24 -16.26 8.31 7.00
N ARG A 25 -15.42 9.35 7.07
CA ARG A 25 -15.56 10.55 7.91
C ARG A 25 -15.75 11.81 7.05
N ALA A 26 -16.81 11.80 6.26
CA ALA A 26 -17.16 12.94 5.40
C ALA A 26 -17.36 14.24 6.18
N ASP A 27 -17.80 14.16 7.44
CA ASP A 27 -17.86 15.29 8.36
C ASP A 27 -16.50 15.97 8.55
N MET A 28 -15.46 15.20 8.83
CA MET A 28 -14.09 15.72 9.01
C MET A 28 -13.50 16.19 7.68
N ASN A 29 -13.71 15.43 6.62
CA ASN A 29 -13.16 15.76 5.30
C ASN A 29 -13.79 17.06 4.76
N LEU A 30 -15.10 17.23 4.86
CA LEU A 30 -15.79 18.46 4.44
C LEU A 30 -15.37 19.68 5.25
N ALA A 31 -15.21 19.53 6.58
CA ALA A 31 -14.71 20.61 7.42
C ALA A 31 -13.31 21.05 6.96
N ARG A 32 -12.40 20.09 6.74
CA ARG A 32 -11.03 20.41 6.30
C ARG A 32 -10.97 20.96 4.88
N MET A 33 -11.77 20.41 3.96
CA MET A 33 -11.91 20.95 2.60
C MET A 33 -12.39 22.41 2.63
N LYS A 34 -13.36 22.75 3.49
CA LYS A 34 -13.83 24.13 3.64
C LYS A 34 -12.73 25.07 4.12
N GLU A 35 -11.97 24.66 5.12
CA GLU A 35 -10.82 25.43 5.62
C GLU A 35 -9.79 25.67 4.51
N MET A 36 -9.42 24.63 3.75
CA MET A 36 -8.48 24.77 2.61
C MET A 36 -9.02 25.69 1.51
N VAL A 37 -10.34 25.66 1.23
CA VAL A 37 -10.96 26.60 0.29
C VAL A 37 -10.84 28.04 0.80
N ASP A 38 -11.07 28.27 2.09
CA ASP A 38 -10.95 29.60 2.69
C ASP A 38 -9.50 30.11 2.69
N GLU A 39 -8.54 29.24 3.01
CA GLU A 39 -7.11 29.52 2.92
C GLU A 39 -6.68 29.85 1.48
N ALA A 40 -7.17 29.09 0.49
CA ALA A 40 -6.89 29.34 -0.92
C ALA A 40 -7.47 30.68 -1.40
N LYS A 41 -8.70 31.02 -1.00
CA LYS A 41 -9.30 32.34 -1.29
C LYS A 41 -8.52 33.49 -0.66
N LEU A 42 -8.09 33.34 0.58
CA LEU A 42 -7.29 34.36 1.29
C LEU A 42 -5.97 34.63 0.56
N GLN A 43 -5.41 33.60 -0.07
CA GLN A 43 -4.19 33.69 -0.88
C GLN A 43 -4.46 34.02 -2.35
N SER A 44 -5.69 34.41 -2.69
CA SER A 44 -6.13 34.78 -4.04
C SER A 44 -5.88 33.69 -5.09
N ALA A 45 -6.00 32.41 -4.72
CA ALA A 45 -5.99 31.32 -5.68
C ALA A 45 -7.22 31.42 -6.61
N ASP A 46 -7.01 31.12 -7.89
CA ASP A 46 -8.06 31.07 -8.89
C ASP A 46 -8.79 29.73 -8.92
N LEU A 47 -8.06 28.66 -8.61
CA LEU A 47 -8.51 27.28 -8.69
C LEU A 47 -7.94 26.48 -7.52
N ILE A 48 -8.78 25.74 -6.81
CA ILE A 48 -8.37 24.72 -5.83
C ILE A 48 -8.81 23.34 -6.31
N ILE A 49 -7.92 22.36 -6.17
CA ILE A 49 -8.11 21.00 -6.67
C ILE A 49 -7.96 20.03 -5.51
N PHE A 50 -8.98 19.20 -5.29
CA PHE A 50 -9.00 18.14 -4.27
C PHE A 50 -8.88 16.74 -4.88
N PRO A 51 -8.46 15.73 -4.08
CA PRO A 51 -8.30 14.35 -4.53
C PRO A 51 -9.59 13.65 -4.96
N GLU A 52 -9.42 12.49 -5.60
CA GLU A 52 -10.48 11.51 -5.88
C GLU A 52 -11.18 11.08 -4.58
N MET A 53 -12.52 11.02 -4.60
CA MET A 53 -13.36 10.66 -3.46
C MET A 53 -12.94 11.36 -2.14
N SER A 54 -12.61 12.65 -2.23
CA SER A 54 -12.14 13.47 -1.10
C SER A 54 -13.18 13.62 0.00
N VAL A 55 -14.46 13.51 -0.32
CA VAL A 55 -15.55 13.60 0.67
C VAL A 55 -15.68 12.30 1.48
N PRO A 56 -16.05 11.14 0.88
CA PRO A 56 -16.27 9.92 1.63
C PRO A 56 -14.99 9.17 2.01
N GLY A 57 -13.88 9.38 1.28
CA GLY A 57 -12.84 8.37 1.15
C GLY A 57 -13.18 7.34 0.07
N TYR A 58 -12.15 6.62 -0.39
CA TYR A 58 -12.22 5.81 -1.60
C TYR A 58 -12.41 4.31 -1.27
N ILE A 59 -11.61 3.80 -0.33
CA ILE A 59 -11.59 2.39 0.06
C ILE A 59 -12.63 2.15 1.17
N LEU A 60 -13.91 2.07 0.78
CA LEU A 60 -15.04 1.86 1.70
C LEU A 60 -15.77 0.53 1.51
N GLN A 61 -15.31 -0.31 0.58
CA GLN A 61 -15.88 -1.62 0.29
C GLN A 61 -17.40 -1.56 0.05
N ASP A 62 -18.15 -2.53 0.60
CA ASP A 62 -19.59 -2.65 0.42
C ASP A 62 -20.41 -1.49 1.02
N ARG A 63 -19.79 -0.54 1.74
CA ARG A 63 -20.49 0.71 2.15
C ARG A 63 -20.99 1.49 0.93
N TRP A 64 -20.34 1.36 -0.23
CA TRP A 64 -20.83 1.90 -1.50
C TRP A 64 -22.17 1.31 -1.96
N LEU A 65 -22.53 0.12 -1.47
CA LEU A 65 -23.79 -0.54 -1.77
C LEU A 65 -24.95 0.00 -0.93
N HIS A 66 -24.68 0.79 0.11
CA HIS A 66 -25.71 1.39 0.95
C HIS A 66 -26.32 2.63 0.27
N THR A 67 -27.61 2.59 -0.06
CA THR A 67 -28.31 3.69 -0.75
C THR A 67 -28.40 4.96 0.09
N SER A 68 -28.63 4.86 1.40
CA SER A 68 -28.66 6.04 2.29
C SER A 68 -27.30 6.74 2.31
N PHE A 69 -26.23 5.96 2.51
CA PHE A 69 -24.87 6.47 2.55
C PHE A 69 -24.50 7.22 1.27
N ARG A 70 -24.72 6.63 0.08
CA ARG A 70 -24.35 7.32 -1.17
C ARG A 70 -25.14 8.61 -1.38
N ASN A 71 -26.41 8.64 -0.99
CA ASN A 71 -27.27 9.80 -1.20
C ASN A 71 -26.81 10.95 -0.30
N GLU A 72 -26.45 10.63 0.95
CA GLU A 72 -25.82 11.57 1.87
C GLU A 72 -24.50 12.12 1.30
N MET A 73 -23.63 11.24 0.77
CA MET A 73 -22.37 11.69 0.15
C MET A 73 -22.61 12.55 -1.08
N ALA A 74 -23.60 12.22 -1.92
CA ALA A 74 -23.93 13.00 -3.11
C ALA A 74 -24.49 14.40 -2.78
N GLN A 75 -25.21 14.56 -1.66
CA GLN A 75 -25.69 15.87 -1.20
C GLN A 75 -24.55 16.85 -0.88
N ALA A 76 -23.39 16.34 -0.49
CA ALA A 76 -22.21 17.18 -0.23
C ALA A 76 -21.72 17.94 -1.47
N ASN A 77 -22.06 17.48 -2.68
CA ASN A 77 -21.69 18.19 -3.92
C ASN A 77 -22.30 19.59 -3.99
N GLU A 78 -23.56 19.73 -3.59
CA GLU A 78 -24.24 21.04 -3.58
C GLU A 78 -23.67 21.96 -2.50
N LEU A 79 -23.27 21.39 -1.35
CA LEU A 79 -22.57 22.12 -0.29
C LEU A 79 -21.21 22.64 -0.77
N ILE A 80 -20.37 21.80 -1.37
CA ILE A 80 -19.04 22.22 -1.88
C ILE A 80 -19.20 23.26 -2.99
N LYS A 81 -20.17 23.08 -3.90
CA LYS A 81 -20.50 24.07 -4.93
C LYS A 81 -20.80 25.43 -4.32
N SER A 82 -21.53 25.50 -3.20
CA SER A 82 -21.84 26.77 -2.53
C SER A 82 -20.60 27.53 -2.03
N TRP A 83 -19.47 26.83 -1.83
CA TRP A 83 -18.21 27.45 -1.39
C TRP A 83 -17.42 28.10 -2.54
N SER A 84 -17.81 27.89 -3.79
CA SER A 84 -17.06 28.31 -4.99
C SER A 84 -17.20 29.79 -5.36
N ASP A 85 -17.81 30.63 -4.51
CA ASP A 85 -17.87 32.08 -4.75
C ASP A 85 -16.47 32.69 -4.86
N GLY A 86 -16.14 33.23 -6.02
CA GLY A 86 -14.84 33.84 -6.27
C GLY A 86 -13.67 32.85 -6.42
N ILE A 87 -13.90 31.53 -6.55
CA ILE A 87 -12.84 30.54 -6.81
C ILE A 87 -13.37 29.31 -7.57
N GLY A 88 -12.59 28.76 -8.50
CA GLY A 88 -12.88 27.45 -9.07
C GLY A 88 -12.57 26.34 -8.08
N ILE A 89 -13.46 25.36 -7.91
CA ILE A 89 -13.24 24.19 -7.05
C ILE A 89 -13.41 22.92 -7.89
N ILE A 90 -12.36 22.10 -7.95
CA ILE A 90 -12.42 20.74 -8.49
C ILE A 90 -12.35 19.74 -7.33
N TRP A 91 -13.29 18.79 -7.25
CA TRP A 91 -13.28 17.77 -6.20
C TRP A 91 -13.78 16.42 -6.68
N GLY A 92 -13.30 15.34 -6.04
CA GLY A 92 -13.75 13.98 -6.29
C GLY A 92 -14.87 13.55 -5.34
N ASN A 93 -15.99 13.06 -5.86
CA ASN A 93 -17.06 12.50 -5.05
C ASN A 93 -17.97 11.56 -5.88
N VAL A 94 -18.91 10.91 -5.21
CA VAL A 94 -19.95 10.11 -5.86
C VAL A 94 -21.00 11.01 -6.53
N VAL A 95 -21.42 10.61 -7.73
CA VAL A 95 -22.65 11.11 -8.38
C VAL A 95 -23.63 9.95 -8.54
N THR A 96 -24.88 10.19 -8.18
CA THR A 96 -25.95 9.17 -8.15
C THR A 96 -27.11 9.49 -9.09
N GLU A 97 -26.98 10.55 -9.88
CA GLU A 97 -27.99 10.98 -10.83
C GLU A 97 -28.07 10.04 -12.04
N GLN A 98 -29.22 10.09 -12.74
CA GLN A 98 -29.43 9.31 -13.95
C GLN A 98 -28.68 9.93 -15.14
N PHE A 99 -27.90 9.13 -15.86
CA PHE A 99 -27.18 9.59 -17.06
C PHE A 99 -27.95 9.16 -18.32
N GLY A 100 -28.82 10.04 -18.83
CA GLY A 100 -29.67 9.74 -19.98
C GLY A 100 -30.57 8.53 -19.73
N VAL A 101 -30.45 7.43 -20.49
CA VAL A 101 -31.22 6.19 -20.29
C VAL A 101 -30.59 5.23 -19.27
N ALA A 102 -29.36 5.46 -18.84
CA ALA A 102 -28.68 4.62 -17.85
C ALA A 102 -29.24 4.89 -16.45
N LYS A 103 -29.84 3.87 -15.81
CA LYS A 103 -30.54 3.99 -14.52
C LYS A 103 -29.93 3.19 -13.37
N THR A 104 -29.24 2.09 -13.69
CA THR A 104 -28.76 1.11 -12.70
C THR A 104 -27.33 0.67 -13.01
N ASN A 105 -26.57 0.33 -11.97
CA ASN A 105 -25.28 -0.36 -12.09
C ASN A 105 -25.49 -1.84 -12.47
N ARG A 106 -24.37 -2.57 -12.66
CA ARG A 106 -24.35 -4.01 -12.99
C ARG A 106 -25.07 -4.90 -11.97
N ASP A 107 -25.19 -4.45 -10.72
CA ASP A 107 -25.90 -5.15 -9.64
C ASP A 107 -27.41 -4.85 -9.60
N GLY A 108 -27.95 -4.12 -10.58
CA GLY A 108 -29.37 -3.77 -10.67
C GLY A 108 -29.80 -2.66 -9.71
N ARG A 109 -28.90 -2.13 -8.87
CA ARG A 109 -29.18 -1.00 -7.96
C ARG A 109 -29.04 0.34 -8.68
N PRO A 110 -29.59 1.43 -8.13
CA PRO A 110 -29.44 2.78 -8.71
C PRO A 110 -27.98 3.12 -9.02
N ILE A 111 -27.81 3.99 -10.01
CA ILE A 111 -26.50 4.43 -10.46
C ILE A 111 -25.66 4.99 -9.32
N ARG A 112 -24.36 4.76 -9.45
CA ARG A 112 -23.30 5.35 -8.64
C ARG A 112 -22.05 5.43 -9.50
N THR A 113 -21.47 6.60 -9.59
CA THR A 113 -20.26 6.84 -10.37
C THR A 113 -19.20 7.45 -9.47
N ASN A 114 -17.94 7.16 -9.80
CA ASN A 114 -16.80 7.89 -9.30
C ASN A 114 -16.59 9.09 -10.23
N ALA A 115 -16.71 10.30 -9.70
CA ALA A 115 -16.76 11.51 -10.50
C ALA A 115 -15.87 12.63 -9.95
N ALA A 116 -15.35 13.45 -10.86
CA ALA A 116 -14.75 14.73 -10.59
C ALA A 116 -15.81 15.79 -10.90
N LEU A 117 -16.03 16.71 -9.96
CA LEU A 117 -16.94 17.82 -10.12
C LEU A 117 -16.17 19.12 -10.20
N PHE A 118 -16.69 20.09 -10.94
CA PHE A 118 -16.09 21.41 -11.12
C PHE A 118 -17.14 22.52 -11.07
N ALA A 119 -16.98 23.42 -10.10
CA ALA A 119 -17.82 24.60 -9.94
C ALA A 119 -17.03 25.89 -9.73
N CYS A 120 -17.63 27.01 -10.12
CA CYS A 120 -17.18 28.37 -9.85
C CYS A 120 -18.40 29.27 -9.68
N ASP A 121 -18.35 30.21 -8.75
CA ASP A 121 -19.42 31.17 -8.48
C ASP A 121 -20.79 30.48 -8.29
N GLN A 122 -20.75 29.37 -7.56
CA GLN A 122 -21.89 28.52 -7.21
C GLN A 122 -22.59 27.84 -8.40
N LYS A 123 -21.92 27.81 -9.56
CA LYS A 123 -22.41 27.17 -10.79
C LYS A 123 -21.44 26.11 -11.26
N TYR A 124 -21.99 25.04 -11.80
CA TYR A 124 -21.20 24.02 -12.48
C TYR A 124 -20.56 24.59 -13.75
N VAL A 125 -19.27 24.29 -13.96
CA VAL A 125 -18.51 24.81 -15.10
C VAL A 125 -18.96 24.13 -16.39
N GLN A 126 -19.24 24.94 -17.42
CA GLN A 126 -19.76 24.45 -18.69
C GLN A 126 -18.73 23.64 -19.48
N ARG A 127 -19.24 22.74 -20.31
CA ARG A 127 -18.46 21.89 -21.21
C ARG A 127 -18.90 22.08 -22.65
N ASP A 128 -18.11 21.56 -23.59
CA ASP A 128 -18.54 21.50 -25.00
C ASP A 128 -19.82 20.65 -25.20
N VAL A 129 -20.10 19.72 -24.27
CA VAL A 129 -21.34 18.94 -24.25
C VAL A 129 -22.31 19.46 -23.18
N GLN A 130 -23.56 19.71 -23.56
CA GLN A 130 -24.54 20.43 -22.73
C GLN A 130 -25.29 19.60 -21.66
N PHE A 131 -24.97 18.31 -21.49
CA PHE A 131 -25.77 17.42 -20.63
C PHE A 131 -25.05 16.96 -19.36
N LEU A 132 -23.80 17.38 -19.11
CA LEU A 132 -23.01 17.04 -17.91
C LEU A 132 -22.13 18.20 -17.45
N ASP A 133 -22.68 19.42 -17.41
CA ASP A 133 -21.97 20.59 -16.89
C ASP A 133 -21.43 20.30 -15.49
N GLY A 134 -20.15 20.64 -15.29
CA GLY A 134 -19.43 20.46 -14.03
C GLY A 134 -19.20 19.02 -13.59
N VAL A 135 -19.49 17.98 -14.39
CA VAL A 135 -19.29 16.59 -13.99
C VAL A 135 -18.45 15.82 -15.02
N TYR A 136 -17.39 15.18 -14.55
CA TYR A 136 -16.62 14.18 -15.28
C TYR A 136 -16.71 12.83 -14.55
N VAL A 137 -17.01 11.75 -15.27
CA VAL A 137 -17.09 10.39 -14.70
C VAL A 137 -15.84 9.61 -15.09
N LYS A 138 -15.24 8.88 -14.14
CA LYS A 138 -14.07 8.02 -14.35
C LYS A 138 -14.30 7.03 -15.50
N HIS A 139 -13.37 6.92 -16.43
CA HIS A 139 -13.52 6.04 -17.60
C HIS A 139 -12.77 4.72 -17.42
N CYS A 140 -11.57 4.77 -16.87
CA CYS A 140 -10.70 3.62 -16.62
C CYS A 140 -10.89 3.14 -15.19
N MET A 141 -11.54 1.98 -15.03
CA MET A 141 -11.88 1.41 -13.72
C MET A 141 -10.88 0.32 -13.36
N PRO A 142 -10.02 0.52 -12.35
CA PRO A 142 -9.08 -0.52 -11.93
C PRO A 142 -9.83 -1.68 -11.26
N ASP A 143 -9.67 -2.89 -11.80
CA ASP A 143 -10.22 -4.15 -11.27
C ASP A 143 -9.08 -5.16 -11.04
N TYR A 144 -7.99 -4.70 -10.46
CA TYR A 144 -6.82 -5.50 -10.12
C TYR A 144 -6.35 -5.17 -8.72
N ARG A 145 -5.55 -6.07 -8.13
CA ARG A 145 -5.01 -5.85 -6.77
C ARG A 145 -6.18 -5.66 -5.78
N PHE A 146 -6.07 -4.68 -4.90
CA PHE A 146 -7.14 -4.29 -3.96
C PHE A 146 -8.26 -3.45 -4.59
N PHE A 147 -8.17 -3.04 -5.86
CA PHE A 147 -9.23 -2.30 -6.53
C PHE A 147 -10.31 -3.26 -7.06
N ASP A 148 -11.57 -2.89 -6.86
CA ASP A 148 -12.77 -3.56 -7.41
C ASP A 148 -13.75 -2.50 -7.90
N ASP A 149 -13.25 -1.48 -8.60
CA ASP A 149 -14.03 -0.29 -8.93
C ASP A 149 -15.31 -0.64 -9.69
N SER A 150 -15.29 -1.64 -10.57
CA SER A 150 -16.46 -2.02 -11.34
C SER A 150 -17.51 -2.84 -10.57
N ARG A 151 -17.17 -3.34 -9.38
CA ARG A 151 -18.16 -3.84 -8.39
C ARG A 151 -19.00 -2.69 -7.86
N TYR A 152 -18.38 -1.53 -7.66
CA TYR A 152 -18.99 -0.41 -6.96
C TYR A 152 -19.46 0.70 -7.87
N PHE A 153 -18.94 0.88 -9.07
CA PHE A 153 -19.23 2.10 -9.84
C PHE A 153 -19.43 1.77 -11.31
N MET A 154 -20.19 2.64 -11.97
CA MET A 154 -20.38 2.62 -13.40
C MET A 154 -19.34 3.54 -14.07
N SER A 155 -18.66 3.04 -15.10
CA SER A 155 -17.66 3.85 -15.82
C SER A 155 -18.31 4.79 -16.85
N GLY A 156 -17.56 5.83 -17.25
CA GLY A 156 -17.91 6.68 -18.38
C GLY A 156 -18.07 5.90 -19.69
N LEU A 157 -17.29 4.83 -19.89
CA LEU A 157 -17.43 3.92 -21.04
C LEU A 157 -18.78 3.20 -21.04
N GLU A 158 -19.22 2.72 -19.88
CA GLU A 158 -20.52 2.07 -19.75
C GLU A 158 -21.65 3.08 -19.99
N ILE A 159 -21.57 4.28 -19.40
CA ILE A 159 -22.54 5.35 -19.62
C ILE A 159 -22.65 5.70 -21.10
N ALA A 160 -21.52 5.86 -21.80
CA ALA A 160 -21.52 6.10 -23.25
C ALA A 160 -22.25 4.98 -24.00
N ARG A 161 -21.96 3.72 -23.66
CA ARG A 161 -22.57 2.55 -24.30
C ARG A 161 -24.09 2.50 -24.10
N TYR A 162 -24.59 2.68 -22.87
CA TYR A 162 -26.03 2.65 -22.60
C TYR A 162 -26.77 3.75 -23.34
N ASN A 163 -26.16 4.93 -23.46
CA ASN A 163 -26.77 6.09 -24.11
C ASN A 163 -26.50 6.18 -25.62
N LYS A 164 -25.65 5.30 -26.17
CA LYS A 164 -25.13 5.40 -27.55
C LYS A 164 -24.44 6.75 -27.82
N TRP A 165 -23.77 7.29 -26.80
CA TRP A 165 -22.96 8.50 -26.92
C TRP A 165 -21.54 8.15 -27.38
N THR A 166 -20.83 9.14 -27.94
CA THR A 166 -19.40 9.00 -28.22
C THR A 166 -18.60 9.23 -26.94
N VAL A 167 -17.55 8.43 -26.74
CA VAL A 167 -16.64 8.59 -25.60
C VAL A 167 -15.94 9.95 -25.65
N SER A 168 -15.58 10.44 -26.84
CA SER A 168 -15.03 11.79 -27.03
C SER A 168 -15.99 12.90 -26.57
N GLY A 169 -17.31 12.68 -26.62
CA GLY A 169 -18.27 13.63 -26.05
C GLY A 169 -18.19 13.69 -24.52
N LEU A 170 -18.01 12.53 -23.88
CA LEU A 170 -17.87 12.44 -22.41
C LEU A 170 -16.51 12.88 -21.89
N VAL A 171 -15.47 12.85 -22.72
CA VAL A 171 -14.12 13.36 -22.42
C VAL A 171 -13.94 14.68 -23.18
N SER A 172 -14.58 15.75 -22.71
CA SER A 172 -14.60 17.06 -23.39
C SER A 172 -14.20 18.20 -22.44
N PRO A 173 -13.54 19.27 -22.95
CA PRO A 173 -13.00 20.36 -22.15
C PRO A 173 -14.04 21.06 -21.27
N PHE A 174 -13.60 21.48 -20.09
CA PHE A 174 -14.32 22.43 -19.22
C PHE A 174 -13.87 23.85 -19.54
N HIS A 175 -14.81 24.78 -19.67
CA HIS A 175 -14.54 26.18 -20.02
C HIS A 175 -14.55 27.06 -18.78
N PHE A 176 -13.38 27.23 -18.17
CA PHE A 176 -13.22 28.00 -16.95
C PHE A 176 -12.78 29.44 -17.26
N LYS A 177 -13.64 30.41 -16.99
CA LYS A 177 -13.34 31.83 -17.20
C LYS A 177 -12.71 32.45 -15.95
N ARG A 178 -11.50 33.00 -16.09
CA ARG A 178 -10.79 33.69 -15.01
C ARG A 178 -9.78 34.69 -15.57
N ASN A 179 -9.57 35.82 -14.89
CA ASN A 179 -8.62 36.87 -15.31
C ASN A 179 -8.78 37.28 -16.78
N ASP A 180 -10.04 37.47 -17.22
CA ASP A 180 -10.46 37.78 -18.60
C ASP A 180 -10.05 36.75 -19.69
N LYS A 181 -9.52 35.60 -19.28
CA LYS A 181 -9.18 34.47 -20.14
C LYS A 181 -10.16 33.30 -19.90
N VAL A 182 -10.46 32.56 -20.96
CA VAL A 182 -11.12 31.26 -20.86
C VAL A 182 -10.07 30.18 -20.98
N TYR A 183 -9.97 29.33 -19.95
CA TYR A 183 -9.10 28.17 -19.92
C TYR A 183 -9.90 26.92 -20.24
N LYS A 184 -9.40 26.11 -21.16
CA LYS A 184 -9.92 24.78 -21.49
C LYS A 184 -9.22 23.75 -20.62
N ILE A 185 -9.91 23.21 -19.63
CA ILE A 185 -9.34 22.29 -18.66
C ILE A 185 -9.84 20.87 -18.96
N GLY A 186 -8.92 19.91 -19.08
CA GLY A 186 -9.26 18.48 -19.09
C GLY A 186 -9.31 17.93 -17.67
N LEU A 187 -10.29 17.09 -17.34
CA LEU A 187 -10.38 16.42 -16.03
C LEU A 187 -10.23 14.91 -16.19
N GLU A 188 -9.42 14.32 -15.33
CA GLU A 188 -9.18 12.88 -15.26
C GLU A 188 -9.26 12.42 -13.81
N ILE A 189 -9.55 11.14 -13.60
CA ILE A 189 -9.59 10.55 -12.27
C ILE A 189 -8.63 9.37 -12.23
N CYS A 190 -7.56 9.51 -11.45
CA CYS A 190 -6.55 8.50 -11.16
C CYS A 190 -6.19 7.70 -12.41
N GLU A 191 -6.60 6.44 -12.45
CA GLU A 191 -6.35 5.44 -13.49
C GLU A 191 -6.60 5.92 -14.93
N ASP A 192 -7.41 6.95 -15.16
CA ASP A 192 -7.58 7.57 -16.49
C ASP A 192 -6.25 8.03 -17.11
N LEU A 193 -5.27 8.45 -16.31
CA LEU A 193 -3.94 8.79 -16.78
C LEU A 193 -3.10 7.53 -17.10
N TRP A 194 -3.50 6.33 -16.66
CA TRP A 194 -2.87 5.01 -16.87
C TRP A 194 -3.60 4.18 -17.95
N SER A 195 -4.16 4.87 -18.93
CA SER A 195 -5.05 4.36 -19.99
C SER A 195 -4.52 3.27 -20.94
N LYS A 196 -3.26 2.86 -20.86
CA LYS A 196 -2.62 1.98 -21.87
C LYS A 196 -3.36 0.66 -22.08
N ASP A 197 -3.86 0.05 -21.00
CA ASP A 197 -4.52 -1.24 -21.02
C ASP A 197 -6.06 -1.12 -21.15
N TYR A 198 -6.56 0.09 -21.44
CA TYR A 198 -7.99 0.39 -21.59
C TYR A 198 -8.35 0.72 -23.04
N ALA A 199 -9.63 0.61 -23.36
CA ALA A 199 -10.16 0.93 -24.70
C ALA A 199 -10.22 2.44 -25.00
N VAL A 200 -9.89 3.29 -24.03
CA VAL A 200 -9.92 4.74 -24.13
C VAL A 200 -8.67 5.32 -23.50
N ASP A 201 -8.16 6.38 -24.13
CA ASP A 201 -7.11 7.23 -23.59
C ASP A 201 -7.64 8.66 -23.38
N PRO A 202 -8.14 8.99 -22.17
CA PRO A 202 -8.66 10.32 -21.86
C PRO A 202 -7.63 11.43 -22.11
N THR A 203 -6.37 11.21 -21.77
CA THR A 203 -5.28 12.18 -21.95
C THR A 203 -5.10 12.52 -23.43
N SER A 204 -5.01 11.50 -24.27
CA SER A 204 -4.96 11.68 -25.74
C SER A 204 -6.17 12.44 -26.28
N LEU A 205 -7.38 12.17 -25.77
CA LEU A 205 -8.60 12.82 -26.23
C LEU A 205 -8.63 14.30 -25.85
N TYR A 206 -8.19 14.66 -24.64
CA TYR A 206 -8.09 16.05 -24.22
C TYR A 206 -7.05 16.83 -25.02
N ILE A 207 -5.86 16.26 -25.24
CA ILE A 207 -4.80 16.88 -26.05
C ILE A 207 -5.30 17.15 -27.48
N LYS A 208 -6.02 16.20 -28.10
CA LYS A 208 -6.61 16.38 -29.43
C LYS A 208 -7.66 17.49 -29.48
N GLN A 209 -8.33 17.77 -28.37
CA GLN A 209 -9.33 18.82 -28.25
C GLN A 209 -8.73 20.19 -27.87
N GLY A 210 -7.39 20.27 -27.71
CA GLY A 210 -6.68 21.53 -27.49
C GLY A 210 -6.98 22.15 -26.12
N VAL A 211 -6.99 21.34 -25.06
CA VAL A 211 -7.00 21.84 -23.68
C VAL A 211 -5.72 22.64 -23.38
N ASP A 212 -5.79 23.59 -22.45
CA ASP A 212 -4.63 24.34 -21.97
C ASP A 212 -3.79 23.52 -21.00
N PHE A 213 -4.43 22.72 -20.15
CA PHE A 213 -3.81 21.77 -19.21
C PHE A 213 -4.82 20.70 -18.77
N ILE A 214 -4.32 19.64 -18.15
CA ILE A 214 -5.12 18.54 -17.61
C ILE A 214 -4.99 18.51 -16.09
N VAL A 215 -6.08 18.22 -15.39
CA VAL A 215 -6.10 17.95 -13.95
C VAL A 215 -6.43 16.47 -13.75
N ASN A 216 -5.59 15.76 -13.03
CA ASN A 216 -5.84 14.38 -12.60
C ASN A 216 -6.01 14.36 -11.08
N ILE A 217 -7.22 14.05 -10.61
CA ILE A 217 -7.49 13.86 -9.17
C ILE A 217 -7.33 12.39 -8.82
N SER A 218 -6.65 12.07 -7.72
CA SER A 218 -6.19 10.70 -7.44
C SER A 218 -6.39 10.26 -6.01
N ALA A 219 -6.72 8.99 -5.83
CA ALA A 219 -6.54 8.22 -4.60
C ALA A 219 -5.60 7.06 -4.91
N SER A 220 -4.33 7.39 -5.19
CA SER A 220 -3.28 6.46 -5.59
C SER A 220 -2.46 6.06 -4.36
N PRO A 221 -2.65 4.86 -3.80
CA PRO A 221 -1.88 4.42 -2.65
C PRO A 221 -0.42 4.19 -3.05
N TRP A 222 0.45 4.46 -2.09
CA TRP A 222 1.88 4.30 -2.26
C TRP A 222 2.28 2.83 -2.17
N THR A 223 3.23 2.48 -3.02
CA THR A 223 4.04 1.26 -2.90
C THR A 223 5.49 1.66 -3.12
N LEU A 224 6.43 0.82 -2.74
CA LEU A 224 7.85 1.05 -2.94
C LEU A 224 8.13 1.46 -4.40
N ARG A 225 8.77 2.63 -4.58
CA ARG A 225 9.10 3.23 -5.87
C ARG A 225 7.90 3.69 -6.73
N LYS A 226 6.75 4.00 -6.11
CA LYS A 226 5.56 4.48 -6.82
C LYS A 226 5.80 5.79 -7.57
N GLU A 227 6.61 6.68 -7.02
CA GLU A 227 7.03 7.94 -7.64
C GLU A 227 7.67 7.72 -9.02
N LEU A 228 8.55 6.72 -9.15
CA LEU A 228 9.17 6.36 -10.44
C LEU A 228 8.13 5.85 -11.45
N SER A 229 7.07 5.21 -10.97
CA SER A 229 5.97 4.75 -11.82
C SER A 229 5.12 5.92 -12.35
N ARG A 230 4.92 6.98 -11.55
CA ARG A 230 4.25 8.22 -11.98
C ARG A 230 5.09 8.94 -13.03
N GLU A 231 6.39 9.11 -12.78
CA GLU A 231 7.32 9.74 -13.74
C GLU A 231 7.40 8.99 -15.06
N LYS A 232 7.50 7.65 -14.99
CA LYS A 232 7.48 6.80 -16.19
C LYS A 232 6.21 7.05 -17.01
N ARG A 233 5.05 7.16 -16.34
CA ARG A 233 3.79 7.38 -17.04
C ARG A 233 3.74 8.74 -17.73
N MET A 234 4.24 9.79 -17.07
CA MET A 234 4.37 11.11 -17.69
C MET A 234 5.31 11.08 -18.89
N ALA A 235 6.44 10.36 -18.80
CA ALA A 235 7.37 10.20 -19.92
C ALA A 235 6.73 9.48 -21.12
N GLU A 236 5.90 8.47 -20.89
CA GLU A 236 5.15 7.78 -21.95
C GLU A 236 4.18 8.72 -22.68
N HIS A 237 3.45 9.57 -21.95
CA HIS A 237 2.55 10.57 -22.56
C HIS A 237 3.31 11.62 -23.37
N VAL A 238 4.45 12.10 -22.87
CA VAL A 238 5.33 13.01 -23.62
C VAL A 238 5.82 12.36 -24.90
N ALA A 239 6.24 11.09 -24.86
CA ALA A 239 6.68 10.35 -26.04
C ALA A 239 5.56 10.19 -27.09
N ASN A 240 4.32 9.99 -26.64
CA ASN A 240 3.16 9.80 -27.52
C ASN A 240 2.65 11.12 -28.14
N HIS A 241 2.82 12.26 -27.48
CA HIS A 241 2.22 13.53 -27.87
C HIS A 241 3.22 14.61 -28.33
N GLY A 242 4.50 14.46 -27.99
CA GLY A 242 5.56 15.41 -28.34
C GLY A 242 5.21 16.84 -27.91
N GLU A 243 5.40 17.80 -28.82
CA GLU A 243 5.15 19.23 -28.58
C GLU A 243 3.68 19.57 -28.28
N LYS A 244 2.75 18.65 -28.57
CA LYS A 244 1.32 18.82 -28.25
C LYS A 244 1.00 18.51 -26.80
N MET A 245 1.94 17.96 -26.04
CA MET A 245 1.76 17.71 -24.61
C MET A 245 1.47 19.02 -23.88
N VAL A 246 0.55 18.97 -22.94
CA VAL A 246 0.12 20.09 -22.11
C VAL A 246 0.57 19.87 -20.66
N PRO A 247 0.66 20.92 -19.82
CA PRO A 247 0.89 20.73 -18.40
C PRO A 247 -0.18 19.83 -17.77
N LEU A 248 0.20 19.08 -16.74
CA LEU A 248 -0.70 18.20 -16.01
C LEU A 248 -0.57 18.45 -14.50
N VAL A 249 -1.68 18.77 -13.84
CA VAL A 249 -1.75 18.95 -12.40
C VAL A 249 -2.31 17.68 -11.76
N TYR A 250 -1.45 16.92 -11.08
CA TYR A 250 -1.79 15.68 -10.40
C TYR A 250 -2.00 15.95 -8.91
N VAL A 251 -3.21 15.73 -8.40
CA VAL A 251 -3.53 15.91 -6.97
C VAL A 251 -3.96 14.60 -6.36
N ASN A 252 -3.17 14.10 -5.42
CA ASN A 252 -3.38 12.82 -4.77
C ASN A 252 -3.77 13.01 -3.30
N ALA A 253 -4.59 12.09 -2.79
CA ALA A 253 -4.83 11.99 -1.36
C ALA A 253 -3.54 11.64 -0.61
N CYS A 254 -3.45 12.04 0.66
CA CYS A 254 -2.48 11.49 1.60
C CYS A 254 -3.20 10.81 2.78
N GLY A 255 -2.45 10.22 3.70
CA GLY A 255 -3.00 9.51 4.86
C GLY A 255 -3.10 8.00 4.67
N MET A 256 -4.12 7.39 5.28
CA MET A 256 -4.33 5.93 5.27
C MET A 256 -5.80 5.57 5.05
N GLN A 257 -6.04 4.52 4.27
CA GLN A 257 -7.32 3.83 4.15
C GLN A 257 -7.08 2.31 4.15
N ASN A 258 -8.11 1.48 4.27
CA ASN A 258 -7.90 0.03 4.37
C ASN A 258 -9.05 -0.81 3.79
N THR A 259 -8.71 -2.02 3.35
CA THR A 259 -9.68 -3.03 2.86
C THR A 259 -10.12 -4.01 3.96
N GLY A 260 -9.82 -3.72 5.23
CA GLY A 260 -9.87 -4.65 6.34
C GLY A 260 -8.65 -5.57 6.44
N LYS A 261 -8.18 -6.15 5.32
CA LYS A 261 -6.96 -7.00 5.30
C LYS A 261 -5.68 -6.26 4.95
N ASN A 262 -5.77 -5.24 4.10
CA ASN A 262 -4.63 -4.40 3.74
C ASN A 262 -4.86 -3.00 4.28
N VAL A 263 -3.87 -2.47 4.98
CA VAL A 263 -3.76 -1.07 5.40
C VAL A 263 -2.90 -0.37 4.35
N LEU A 264 -3.49 0.59 3.64
CA LEU A 264 -2.91 1.27 2.49
C LEU A 264 -2.55 2.69 2.89
N VAL A 265 -1.31 3.10 2.65
CA VAL A 265 -0.87 4.49 2.82
C VAL A 265 -0.90 5.23 1.50
N PHE A 266 -1.21 6.52 1.56
CA PHE A 266 -1.23 7.43 0.42
C PHE A 266 -0.20 8.50 0.71
N ASP A 267 0.78 8.65 -0.17
CA ASP A 267 1.92 9.55 0.04
C ASP A 267 1.60 11.00 -0.29
N GLY A 268 0.43 11.28 -0.88
CA GLY A 268 0.23 12.54 -1.54
C GLY A 268 1.16 12.62 -2.73
N ASP A 269 2.27 13.36 -2.59
CA ASP A 269 3.22 13.61 -3.69
C ASP A 269 2.49 14.27 -4.89
N SER A 270 1.54 15.15 -4.57
CA SER A 270 0.79 15.92 -5.56
C SER A 270 1.74 16.80 -6.35
N THR A 271 1.67 16.76 -7.67
CA THR A 271 2.71 17.32 -8.55
C THR A 271 2.10 17.98 -9.78
N CYS A 272 2.55 19.20 -10.08
CA CYS A 272 2.35 19.83 -11.37
C CYS A 272 3.52 19.45 -12.30
N TYR A 273 3.21 18.74 -13.38
CA TYR A 273 4.16 18.37 -14.42
C TYR A 273 4.10 19.36 -15.59
N GLY A 274 5.27 19.68 -16.13
CA GLY A 274 5.38 20.50 -17.34
C GLY A 274 5.06 19.72 -18.62
N LYS A 275 5.07 20.43 -19.75
CA LYS A 275 4.86 19.83 -21.09
C LYS A 275 5.90 18.77 -21.46
N ASN A 276 7.08 18.82 -20.83
CA ASN A 276 8.14 17.82 -20.98
C ASN A 276 7.99 16.63 -20.02
N GLY A 277 6.90 16.56 -19.26
CA GLY A 277 6.61 15.52 -18.26
C GLY A 277 7.50 15.58 -17.02
N LYS A 278 8.27 16.65 -16.81
CA LYS A 278 9.09 16.83 -15.61
C LYS A 278 8.30 17.52 -14.50
N PRO A 279 8.50 17.13 -13.23
CA PRO A 279 7.95 17.85 -12.08
C PRO A 279 8.39 19.31 -12.12
N MET A 280 7.44 20.23 -11.95
CA MET A 280 7.69 21.68 -11.86
C MET A 280 7.46 22.20 -10.44
N VAL A 281 6.38 21.76 -9.80
CA VAL A 281 6.02 22.07 -8.42
C VAL A 281 5.42 20.80 -7.80
N SER A 282 5.84 20.44 -6.59
CA SER A 282 5.28 19.30 -5.85
C SER A 282 4.90 19.72 -4.43
N CYS A 283 3.89 19.08 -3.87
CA CYS A 283 3.69 19.01 -2.42
C CYS A 283 4.73 18.06 -1.80
N ASN A 284 4.79 18.02 -0.47
CA ASN A 284 5.55 17.04 0.29
C ASN A 284 5.15 15.61 -0.09
N ASP A 285 6.12 14.71 0.00
CA ASP A 285 5.94 13.28 -0.20
C ASP A 285 6.08 12.48 1.12
N ALA A 286 5.97 13.19 2.24
CA ALA A 286 6.11 12.67 3.61
C ALA A 286 4.79 12.06 4.14
N PHE A 287 3.83 11.77 3.26
CA PHE A 287 2.49 11.28 3.60
C PHE A 287 1.65 12.31 4.38
N GLU A 288 2.06 13.59 4.40
CA GLU A 288 1.41 14.64 5.20
C GLU A 288 0.49 15.53 4.37
N GLU A 289 -0.46 16.17 5.04
CA GLU A 289 -1.41 17.09 4.43
C GLU A 289 -0.72 18.42 4.06
N GLU A 290 -1.05 18.96 2.89
CA GLU A 290 -0.51 20.26 2.46
C GLU A 290 -1.45 20.98 1.48
N LEU A 291 -1.48 22.31 1.58
CA LEU A 291 -2.07 23.18 0.58
C LEU A 291 -0.95 23.93 -0.16
N CYS A 292 -0.56 23.41 -1.33
CA CYS A 292 0.50 24.03 -2.13
C CYS A 292 -0.09 24.97 -3.18
N ILE A 293 0.24 26.26 -3.08
CA ILE A 293 -0.25 27.30 -3.99
C ILE A 293 0.87 27.81 -4.90
N PHE A 294 0.61 27.86 -6.20
CA PHE A 294 1.58 28.27 -7.22
C PHE A 294 0.91 28.87 -8.45
N GLU A 295 1.67 29.58 -9.26
CA GLU A 295 1.22 30.09 -10.55
C GLU A 295 1.50 29.06 -11.66
N LEU A 296 0.55 28.85 -12.57
CA LEU A 296 0.73 27.91 -13.67
C LEU A 296 1.92 28.33 -14.55
N GLY A 297 3.00 27.54 -14.51
CA GLY A 297 4.28 27.86 -15.14
C GLY A 297 5.44 28.02 -14.14
N ASP A 298 5.14 28.15 -12.85
CA ASP A 298 6.13 28.15 -11.76
C ASP A 298 7.01 26.91 -11.79
N THR A 299 8.27 27.07 -11.42
CA THR A 299 9.19 25.96 -11.13
C THR A 299 9.82 26.16 -9.75
N ARG A 300 9.75 25.15 -8.90
CA ARG A 300 10.31 25.15 -7.53
C ARG A 300 11.23 23.94 -7.36
N SER A 301 12.13 24.01 -6.38
CA SER A 301 12.91 22.82 -6.00
C SER A 301 11.96 21.78 -5.44
N VAL A 302 12.05 20.55 -5.95
CA VAL A 302 11.31 19.40 -5.43
C VAL A 302 12.20 18.74 -4.38
N GLU A 303 11.76 18.79 -3.12
CA GLU A 303 12.40 18.04 -2.05
C GLU A 303 11.80 16.63 -2.00
N THR A 304 12.64 15.63 -1.75
CA THR A 304 12.20 14.23 -1.69
C THR A 304 12.58 13.60 -0.36
N THR A 305 11.67 12.78 0.16
CA THR A 305 11.91 12.02 1.37
C THR A 305 13.01 10.97 1.13
N GLN A 306 14.10 11.04 1.90
CA GLN A 306 15.26 10.17 1.72
C GLN A 306 14.94 8.68 1.90
N HIS A 307 14.09 8.34 2.88
CA HIS A 307 13.74 6.95 3.23
C HIS A 307 12.23 6.75 3.27
N LYS A 308 11.59 6.84 2.10
CA LYS A 308 10.14 6.81 1.93
C LYS A 308 9.48 5.54 2.49
N LEU A 309 10.18 4.39 2.50
CA LEU A 309 9.68 3.17 3.14
C LEU A 309 9.55 3.30 4.67
N LEU A 310 10.56 3.87 5.35
CA LEU A 310 10.48 4.07 6.79
C LEU A 310 9.33 5.03 7.12
N GLU A 311 9.20 6.14 6.39
CA GLU A 311 8.11 7.09 6.57
C GLU A 311 6.73 6.46 6.31
N ALA A 312 6.60 5.64 5.25
CA ALA A 312 5.38 4.90 4.97
C ALA A 312 4.94 4.02 6.15
N LEU A 313 5.90 3.31 6.76
CA LEU A 313 5.64 2.42 7.91
C LEU A 313 5.24 3.22 9.15
N ILE A 314 6.00 4.26 9.49
CA ILE A 314 5.72 5.14 10.63
C ILE A 314 4.34 5.78 10.48
N HIS A 315 4.07 6.36 9.31
CA HIS A 315 2.82 7.03 9.01
C HIS A 315 1.64 6.05 9.04
N GLY A 316 1.79 4.88 8.40
CA GLY A 316 0.76 3.84 8.39
C GLY A 316 0.39 3.33 9.78
N ILE A 317 1.38 3.09 10.65
CA ILE A 317 1.14 2.72 12.05
C ILE A 317 0.41 3.84 12.79
N ARG A 318 0.87 5.09 12.66
CA ARG A 318 0.31 6.26 13.34
C ARG A 318 -1.14 6.52 12.94
N GLU A 319 -1.43 6.43 11.65
CA GLU A 319 -2.79 6.61 11.12
C GLU A 319 -3.69 5.43 11.49
N PHE A 320 -3.19 4.20 11.48
CA PHE A 320 -3.97 3.05 11.95
C PHE A 320 -4.36 3.24 13.42
N ASP A 321 -3.40 3.52 14.30
CA ASP A 321 -3.65 3.81 15.71
C ASP A 321 -4.67 4.96 15.90
N THR A 322 -4.61 6.00 15.06
CA THR A 322 -5.50 7.16 15.20
C THR A 322 -6.91 6.92 14.66
N GLN A 323 -7.02 6.26 13.51
CA GLN A 323 -8.30 6.09 12.83
C GLN A 323 -9.08 4.86 13.32
N THR A 324 -8.39 3.76 13.64
CA THR A 324 -9.03 2.48 13.98
C THR A 324 -9.10 2.23 15.48
N LEU A 325 -8.22 2.87 16.27
CA LEU A 325 -8.12 2.70 17.72
C LEU A 325 -8.28 4.04 18.47
N PRO A 326 -9.44 4.71 18.40
CA PRO A 326 -9.64 6.05 18.98
C PRO A 326 -9.48 6.10 20.51
N PHE A 327 -9.55 4.95 21.18
CA PHE A 327 -9.30 4.81 22.62
C PHE A 327 -7.80 4.80 23.00
N LYS A 328 -6.91 4.92 22.00
CA LYS A 328 -5.45 5.06 22.16
C LYS A 328 -4.83 3.99 23.10
N PRO A 329 -4.99 2.70 22.77
CA PRO A 329 -4.45 1.62 23.57
C PRO A 329 -2.94 1.66 23.70
N ARG A 330 -2.42 0.90 24.68
CA ARG A 330 -1.02 0.47 24.68
C ARG A 330 -0.80 -0.59 23.60
N TRP A 331 0.40 -0.65 23.05
CA TRP A 331 0.82 -1.64 22.07
C TRP A 331 1.73 -2.66 22.74
N ILE A 332 1.26 -3.89 22.76
CA ILE A 332 1.92 -5.04 23.37
C ILE A 332 2.71 -5.77 22.30
N ILE A 333 3.99 -6.01 22.57
CA ILE A 333 4.88 -6.71 21.65
C ILE A 333 5.61 -7.85 22.37
N GLY A 334 5.57 -9.04 21.78
CA GLY A 334 6.48 -10.12 22.16
C GLY A 334 7.89 -9.75 21.71
N LEU A 335 8.77 -9.40 22.64
CA LEU A 335 10.11 -8.91 22.35
C LEU A 335 11.13 -10.03 22.50
N SER A 336 11.31 -10.84 21.44
CA SER A 336 12.21 -12.00 21.46
C SER A 336 13.69 -11.64 21.40
N GLY A 337 14.01 -10.40 20.97
CA GLY A 337 15.38 -10.00 20.66
C GLY A 337 15.83 -10.33 19.24
N GLY A 338 14.98 -10.99 18.45
CA GLY A 338 15.20 -11.18 17.02
C GLY A 338 14.89 -9.93 16.20
N VAL A 339 15.44 -9.87 14.99
CA VAL A 339 15.36 -8.72 14.06
C VAL A 339 13.93 -8.19 13.86
N ASP A 340 12.94 -9.07 13.66
CA ASP A 340 11.57 -8.65 13.39
C ASP A 340 10.93 -7.91 14.59
N SER A 341 11.04 -8.48 15.78
CA SER A 341 10.47 -7.89 17.01
C SER A 341 11.16 -6.58 17.39
N THR A 342 12.46 -6.47 17.18
CA THR A 342 13.23 -5.26 17.50
C THR A 342 12.90 -4.11 16.55
N ILE A 343 12.77 -4.39 15.25
CA ILE A 343 12.32 -3.42 14.24
C ILE A 343 10.92 -2.93 14.57
N ASN A 344 9.98 -3.83 14.87
CA ASN A 344 8.62 -3.43 15.21
C ASN A 344 8.55 -2.55 16.47
N ALA A 345 9.31 -2.88 17.52
CA ALA A 345 9.37 -2.04 18.72
C ALA A 345 9.88 -0.62 18.39
N ALA A 346 10.90 -0.52 17.53
CA ALA A 346 11.43 0.77 17.09
C ALA A 346 10.44 1.54 16.20
N LEU A 347 9.79 0.88 15.23
CA LEU A 347 8.77 1.48 14.38
C LEU A 347 7.59 2.02 15.19
N LEU A 348 7.07 1.22 16.14
CA LEU A 348 6.01 1.64 17.05
C LEU A 348 6.46 2.87 17.86
N THR A 349 7.67 2.85 18.41
CA THR A 349 8.22 3.98 19.17
C THR A 349 8.30 5.25 18.32
N LEU A 350 8.77 5.15 17.07
CA LEU A 350 8.83 6.28 16.13
C LEU A 350 7.43 6.79 15.72
N ALA A 351 6.45 5.90 15.60
CA ALA A 351 5.10 6.24 15.14
C ALA A 351 4.24 6.88 16.23
N ILE A 352 4.28 6.34 17.45
CA ILE A 352 3.31 6.65 18.51
C ILE A 352 3.91 6.98 19.88
N GLY A 353 5.24 6.96 20.00
CA GLY A 353 5.97 7.27 21.23
C GLY A 353 6.14 6.07 22.17
N SER A 354 7.21 6.09 22.97
CA SER A 354 7.65 4.96 23.79
C SER A 354 6.68 4.59 24.92
N LYS A 355 6.02 5.58 25.53
CA LYS A 355 5.17 5.38 26.72
C LYS A 355 3.96 4.47 26.49
N ARG A 356 3.53 4.32 25.24
CA ARG A 356 2.44 3.42 24.87
C ARG A 356 2.92 2.04 24.45
N ILE A 357 4.21 1.71 24.53
CA ILE A 357 4.76 0.42 24.11
C ILE A 357 5.13 -0.41 25.33
N VAL A 358 4.74 -1.69 25.33
CA VAL A 358 5.13 -2.65 26.37
C VAL A 358 5.70 -3.90 25.72
N GLY A 359 6.98 -4.17 25.98
CA GLY A 359 7.69 -5.36 25.54
C GLY A 359 7.62 -6.48 26.56
N TYR A 360 7.27 -7.69 26.12
CA TYR A 360 7.32 -8.89 26.94
C TYR A 360 8.30 -9.90 26.34
N ASN A 361 9.38 -10.20 27.06
CA ASN A 361 10.24 -11.34 26.75
C ASN A 361 9.75 -12.56 27.56
N MET A 362 9.28 -13.59 26.82
CA MET A 362 8.68 -14.79 27.40
C MET A 362 9.58 -15.99 27.10
N ALA A 363 10.65 -16.09 27.89
CA ALA A 363 11.69 -17.09 27.70
C ALA A 363 11.20 -18.51 28.06
N SER A 364 11.78 -19.51 27.39
CA SER A 364 11.79 -20.91 27.82
C SER A 364 13.26 -21.36 27.95
N ARG A 365 13.49 -22.64 28.28
CA ARG A 365 14.85 -23.21 28.38
C ARG A 365 15.70 -23.12 27.09
N TYR A 366 15.10 -22.79 25.95
CA TYR A 366 15.77 -22.75 24.64
C TYR A 366 16.26 -21.35 24.24
N ASN A 367 15.85 -20.30 24.94
CA ASN A 367 16.23 -18.93 24.60
C ASN A 367 17.71 -18.68 24.91
N ALA A 368 18.42 -18.05 23.97
CA ALA A 368 19.83 -17.73 24.15
C ALA A 368 20.03 -16.48 25.01
N ASP A 369 21.07 -16.46 25.85
CA ASP A 369 21.43 -15.27 26.64
C ASP A 369 21.68 -14.03 25.76
N ALA A 370 22.16 -14.25 24.53
CA ALA A 370 22.40 -13.20 23.54
C ALA A 370 21.09 -12.48 23.12
N THR A 371 20.04 -13.21 22.77
CA THR A 371 18.76 -12.62 22.31
C THR A 371 18.01 -11.93 23.46
N ILE A 372 18.07 -12.50 24.67
CA ILE A 372 17.54 -11.85 25.88
C ILE A 372 18.28 -10.53 26.16
N SER A 373 19.61 -10.52 26.04
CA SER A 373 20.42 -9.31 26.26
C SER A 373 20.11 -8.23 25.24
N ILE A 374 19.91 -8.60 23.97
CA ILE A 374 19.51 -7.68 22.90
C ILE A 374 18.13 -7.07 23.19
N ALA A 375 17.14 -7.89 23.57
CA ALA A 375 15.79 -7.40 23.91
C ALA A 375 15.82 -6.37 25.05
N ARG A 376 16.57 -6.65 26.12
CA ARG A 376 16.71 -5.76 27.28
C ARG A 376 17.43 -4.47 26.91
N ALA A 377 18.50 -4.54 26.12
CA ALA A 377 19.24 -3.37 25.66
C ALA A 377 18.36 -2.46 24.79
N LEU A 378 17.65 -3.05 23.81
CA LEU A 378 16.71 -2.33 22.96
C LEU A 378 15.64 -1.61 23.79
N ALA A 379 14.99 -2.33 24.73
CA ALA A 379 13.93 -1.75 25.54
C ALA A 379 14.39 -0.53 26.34
N LYS A 380 15.60 -0.62 26.92
CA LYS A 380 16.24 0.49 27.61
C LYS A 380 16.54 1.66 26.67
N GLU A 381 17.09 1.40 25.48
CA GLU A 381 17.44 2.43 24.52
C GLU A 381 16.23 3.14 23.90
N LEU A 382 15.11 2.43 23.78
CA LEU A 382 13.82 2.99 23.31
C LEU A 382 12.99 3.63 24.44
N ASP A 383 13.37 3.45 25.71
CA ASP A 383 12.60 3.90 26.89
C ASP A 383 11.16 3.38 26.90
N ILE A 384 11.00 2.08 26.59
CA ILE A 384 9.71 1.37 26.62
C ILE A 384 9.58 0.52 27.89
N ASP A 385 8.35 0.28 28.34
CA ASP A 385 8.11 -0.65 29.43
C ASP A 385 8.49 -2.06 28.99
N TYR A 386 9.15 -2.81 29.86
CA TYR A 386 9.68 -4.12 29.51
C TYR A 386 9.63 -5.08 30.69
N HIS A 387 9.12 -6.28 30.40
CA HIS A 387 8.94 -7.35 31.38
C HIS A 387 9.53 -8.65 30.86
N GLU A 388 10.17 -9.39 31.76
CA GLU A 388 10.73 -10.71 31.51
C GLU A 388 9.98 -11.75 32.34
N GLY A 389 9.69 -12.89 31.72
CA GLY A 389 9.04 -14.01 32.39
C GLY A 389 9.39 -15.35 31.73
N ASN A 390 9.24 -16.43 32.48
CA ASN A 390 9.46 -17.79 32.00
C ASN A 390 8.12 -18.50 31.77
N ILE A 391 7.97 -19.19 30.64
CA ILE A 391 6.74 -19.93 30.28
C ILE A 391 6.78 -21.42 30.65
N GLU A 392 7.88 -21.93 31.18
CA GLU A 392 8.10 -23.37 31.40
C GLU A 392 7.00 -24.00 32.27
N ASP A 393 6.60 -23.35 33.36
CA ASP A 393 5.53 -23.85 34.23
C ASP A 393 4.20 -24.06 33.49
N LEU A 394 3.88 -23.17 32.54
CA LEU A 394 2.68 -23.29 31.70
C LEU A 394 2.84 -24.39 30.65
N VAL A 395 4.04 -24.56 30.11
CA VAL A 395 4.35 -25.65 29.16
C VAL A 395 4.20 -27.00 29.86
N GLU A 396 4.83 -27.17 31.03
CA GLU A 396 4.72 -28.38 31.84
C GLU A 396 3.28 -28.67 32.29
N SER A 397 2.56 -27.63 32.71
CA SER A 397 1.15 -27.76 33.06
C SER A 397 0.30 -28.23 31.88
N THR A 398 0.59 -27.73 30.68
CA THR A 398 -0.07 -28.17 29.45
C THR A 398 0.22 -29.64 29.17
N SER A 399 1.49 -30.05 29.27
CA SER A 399 1.88 -31.46 29.11
C SER A 399 1.16 -32.38 30.09
N ARG A 400 1.18 -32.06 31.39
CA ARG A 400 0.46 -32.82 32.43
C ARG A 400 -1.05 -32.93 32.16
N THR A 401 -1.65 -31.85 31.66
CA THR A 401 -3.07 -31.83 31.33
C THR A 401 -3.37 -32.75 30.16
N VAL A 402 -2.55 -32.72 29.11
CA VAL A 402 -2.68 -33.55 27.92
C VAL A 402 -2.46 -35.03 28.22
N ASP A 403 -1.52 -35.36 29.11
CA ASP A 403 -1.34 -36.73 29.61
C ASP A 403 -2.64 -37.27 30.23
N GLY A 404 -3.36 -36.44 30.98
CA GLY A 404 -4.67 -36.78 31.57
C GLY A 404 -5.77 -37.14 30.56
N PHE A 405 -5.59 -36.81 29.27
CA PHE A 405 -6.50 -37.19 28.17
C PHE A 405 -6.04 -38.45 27.42
N GLY A 406 -5.04 -39.18 27.91
CA GLY A 406 -4.50 -40.40 27.28
C GLY A 406 -3.51 -40.13 26.15
N TYR A 407 -2.84 -38.98 26.19
CA TYR A 407 -1.78 -38.59 25.26
C TYR A 407 -0.43 -38.55 25.97
N GLU A 408 -0.13 -39.59 26.75
CA GLU A 408 1.08 -39.65 27.57
C GLU A 408 2.34 -39.45 26.72
N ASN A 409 3.17 -38.47 27.11
CA ASN A 409 4.42 -38.13 26.44
C ASN A 409 4.27 -37.76 24.95
N LYS A 410 3.11 -37.21 24.54
CA LYS A 410 2.86 -36.76 23.15
C LYS A 410 3.18 -35.29 22.89
N ILE A 411 3.56 -34.53 23.92
CA ILE A 411 4.06 -33.16 23.75
C ILE A 411 5.57 -33.23 23.49
N ASP A 412 5.93 -33.62 22.27
CA ASP A 412 7.31 -33.69 21.78
C ASP A 412 7.47 -33.02 20.41
N GLY A 413 8.71 -32.80 19.98
CA GLY A 413 9.06 -32.23 18.67
C GLY A 413 8.22 -31.00 18.29
N LEU A 414 7.56 -31.06 17.12
CA LEU A 414 6.73 -29.97 16.60
C LEU A 414 5.52 -29.65 17.49
N VAL A 415 4.99 -30.62 18.24
CA VAL A 415 3.87 -30.38 19.16
C VAL A 415 4.34 -29.49 20.32
N HIS A 416 5.52 -29.79 20.88
CA HIS A 416 6.15 -28.99 21.93
C HIS A 416 6.47 -27.55 21.45
N GLU A 417 7.03 -27.40 20.24
CA GLU A 417 7.26 -26.09 19.61
C GLU A 417 5.96 -25.28 19.49
N ASN A 418 4.88 -25.88 18.98
CA ASN A 418 3.58 -25.23 18.83
C ASN A 418 2.92 -24.88 20.18
N VAL A 419 3.08 -25.71 21.22
CA VAL A 419 2.57 -25.42 22.57
C VAL A 419 3.23 -24.17 23.13
N GLN A 420 4.57 -24.08 23.06
CA GLN A 420 5.29 -22.89 23.50
C GLN A 420 4.81 -21.62 22.78
N ALA A 421 4.68 -21.68 21.45
CA ALA A 421 4.21 -20.53 20.67
C ALA A 421 2.78 -20.10 21.05
N ARG A 422 1.84 -21.05 21.23
CA ARG A 422 0.47 -20.75 21.66
C ARG A 422 0.39 -20.19 23.08
N ILE A 423 1.23 -20.66 24.00
CA ILE A 423 1.30 -20.10 25.36
C ILE A 423 1.77 -18.64 25.30
N ARG A 424 2.77 -18.32 24.48
CA ARG A 424 3.18 -16.91 24.26
C ARG A 424 2.04 -16.07 23.69
N GLY A 425 1.30 -16.58 22.71
CA GLY A 425 0.13 -15.91 22.17
C GLY A 425 -0.98 -15.67 23.21
N HIS A 426 -1.23 -16.67 24.06
CA HIS A 426 -2.16 -16.57 25.18
C HIS A 426 -1.72 -15.51 26.20
N LEU A 427 -0.45 -15.49 26.57
CA LEU A 427 0.11 -14.51 27.50
C LEU A 427 0.06 -13.10 26.93
N LEU A 428 0.46 -12.88 25.68
CA LEU A 428 0.34 -11.56 25.03
C LEU A 428 -1.11 -11.06 25.01
N SER A 429 -2.08 -11.95 24.76
CA SER A 429 -3.51 -11.62 24.82
C SER A 429 -3.94 -11.24 26.23
N THR A 430 -3.43 -11.95 27.24
CA THR A 430 -3.71 -11.67 28.65
C THR A 430 -3.09 -10.33 29.07
N PHE A 431 -1.85 -10.06 28.68
CA PHE A 431 -1.16 -8.80 28.94
C PHE A 431 -1.86 -7.63 28.23
N ALA A 432 -2.29 -7.81 26.98
CA ALA A 432 -3.10 -6.81 26.29
C ALA A 432 -4.40 -6.49 27.05
N ALA A 433 -5.08 -7.49 27.61
CA ALA A 433 -6.26 -7.24 28.44
C ALA A 433 -5.93 -6.48 29.73
N ILE A 434 -4.82 -6.81 30.40
CA ILE A 434 -4.37 -6.14 31.63
C ILE A 434 -3.99 -4.68 31.36
N GLU A 435 -3.26 -4.44 30.28
CA GLU A 435 -2.71 -3.12 29.90
C GLU A 435 -3.73 -2.23 29.17
N GLY A 436 -4.94 -2.74 28.89
CA GLY A 436 -5.90 -2.06 28.01
C GLY A 436 -5.35 -1.85 26.59
N GLY A 437 -4.55 -2.81 26.13
CA GLY A 437 -3.73 -2.72 24.93
C GLY A 437 -4.21 -3.58 23.75
N VAL A 438 -3.45 -3.50 22.66
CA VAL A 438 -3.56 -4.33 21.46
C VAL A 438 -2.20 -4.93 21.11
N ILE A 439 -2.18 -6.05 20.39
CA ILE A 439 -0.94 -6.77 20.10
C ILE A 439 -0.37 -6.34 18.74
N CYS A 440 0.93 -6.07 18.67
CA CYS A 440 1.67 -5.96 17.42
C CYS A 440 2.13 -7.33 16.93
N ASN A 441 1.84 -7.65 15.67
CA ASN A 441 2.32 -8.88 15.04
C ASN A 441 3.72 -8.70 14.45
N ASN A 442 4.62 -9.65 14.73
CA ASN A 442 6.02 -9.62 14.28
C ASN A 442 6.30 -10.42 13.00
N GLY A 443 5.30 -11.10 12.42
CA GLY A 443 5.53 -11.93 11.24
C GLY A 443 5.87 -11.10 10.01
N ASN A 444 6.90 -11.52 9.26
CA ASN A 444 7.25 -10.89 7.99
C ASN A 444 6.62 -11.59 6.78
N LYS A 445 6.80 -11.01 5.59
CA LYS A 445 6.16 -11.46 4.35
C LYS A 445 6.55 -12.89 3.94
N VAL A 446 7.80 -13.31 4.19
CA VAL A 446 8.29 -14.64 3.82
C VAL A 446 7.72 -15.69 4.77
N GLU A 447 7.71 -15.41 6.08
CA GLU A 447 7.07 -16.28 7.07
C GLU A 447 5.59 -16.45 6.78
N LEU A 448 4.91 -15.35 6.45
CA LEU A 448 3.51 -15.37 6.05
C LEU A 448 3.29 -16.22 4.80
N ALA A 449 4.14 -16.05 3.78
CA ALA A 449 4.06 -16.75 2.51
C ALA A 449 4.07 -18.28 2.66
N ILE A 450 4.95 -18.83 3.48
CA ILE A 450 5.02 -20.28 3.72
C ILE A 450 4.25 -20.72 4.97
N GLY A 451 3.64 -19.78 5.70
CA GLY A 451 2.98 -19.99 6.99
C GLY A 451 3.88 -20.59 8.05
N TYR A 452 5.14 -20.11 8.09
CA TYR A 452 6.11 -20.38 9.14
C TYR A 452 5.75 -19.58 10.40
N ALA A 453 4.56 -19.89 10.92
CA ALA A 453 3.96 -19.29 12.09
C ALA A 453 3.02 -20.30 12.74
N THR A 454 2.88 -20.23 14.06
CA THR A 454 1.90 -20.98 14.83
C THR A 454 0.61 -20.19 14.92
N LEU A 455 -0.48 -20.72 14.37
CA LEU A 455 -1.80 -20.11 14.49
C LEU A 455 -2.18 -19.98 15.98
N TYR A 456 -2.62 -18.78 16.37
CA TYR A 456 -2.92 -18.37 17.74
C TYR A 456 -1.70 -18.31 18.69
N GLY A 457 -0.49 -18.46 18.14
CA GLY A 457 0.76 -18.16 18.83
C GLY A 457 1.33 -16.83 18.36
N ASP A 458 2.36 -16.88 17.53
CA ASP A 458 3.04 -15.72 16.93
C ASP A 458 2.25 -15.07 15.77
N ALA A 459 1.21 -15.71 15.24
CA ALA A 459 0.37 -15.21 14.16
C ALA A 459 -0.73 -14.19 14.60
N ILE A 460 -0.80 -13.83 15.88
CA ILE A 460 -1.84 -12.93 16.41
C ILE A 460 -1.42 -11.46 16.34
N GLY A 461 -2.41 -10.55 16.34
CA GLY A 461 -2.17 -9.11 16.39
C GLY A 461 -3.40 -8.28 16.01
N ALA A 462 -3.32 -6.98 16.21
CA ALA A 462 -4.24 -5.99 15.65
C ALA A 462 -3.73 -5.42 14.31
N LEU A 463 -2.41 -5.42 14.11
CA LEU A 463 -1.73 -4.98 12.90
C LEU A 463 -0.44 -5.79 12.72
N SER A 464 -0.09 -6.12 11.48
CA SER A 464 1.23 -6.64 11.08
C SER A 464 1.96 -5.58 10.24
N PRO A 465 2.83 -4.76 10.86
CA PRO A 465 3.60 -3.76 10.13
C PRO A 465 4.60 -4.36 9.14
N LEU A 466 5.13 -5.56 9.43
CA LEU A 466 6.15 -6.23 8.62
C LEU A 466 5.58 -7.26 7.65
N GLY A 467 4.27 -7.52 7.68
CA GLY A 467 3.63 -8.58 6.90
C GLY A 467 3.77 -8.42 5.37
N ASP A 468 4.16 -7.24 4.89
CA ASP A 468 4.47 -6.95 3.49
C ASP A 468 5.94 -6.61 3.22
N LEU A 469 6.83 -6.89 4.18
CA LEU A 469 8.28 -6.74 4.05
C LEU A 469 8.97 -8.11 4.02
N THR A 470 9.89 -8.28 3.08
CA THR A 470 10.79 -9.43 3.07
C THR A 470 11.90 -9.27 4.12
N LYS A 471 12.54 -10.36 4.54
CA LYS A 471 13.60 -10.32 5.55
C LYS A 471 14.78 -9.46 5.09
N VAL A 472 15.12 -9.47 3.80
CA VAL A 472 16.15 -8.59 3.24
C VAL A 472 15.79 -7.10 3.40
N GLN A 473 14.53 -6.74 3.18
CA GLN A 473 14.07 -5.36 3.39
C GLN A 473 14.13 -4.95 4.87
N LEU A 474 13.97 -5.91 5.80
CA LEU A 474 14.13 -5.66 7.23
C LEU A 474 15.58 -5.29 7.60
N PHE A 475 16.59 -5.87 6.95
CA PHE A 475 17.98 -5.50 7.22
C PHE A 475 18.30 -4.07 6.79
N ASP A 476 17.79 -3.65 5.64
CA ASP A 476 17.95 -2.27 5.18
C ASP A 476 17.19 -1.29 6.07
N LEU A 477 15.99 -1.69 6.52
CA LEU A 477 15.18 -0.92 7.45
C LEU A 477 15.85 -0.77 8.83
N ALA A 478 16.49 -1.83 9.35
CA ALA A 478 17.22 -1.78 10.62
C ALA A 478 18.34 -0.73 10.60
N ARG A 479 19.13 -0.69 9.53
CA ARG A 479 20.19 0.32 9.35
C ARG A 479 19.61 1.72 9.28
N GLU A 480 18.46 1.89 8.63
CA GLU A 480 17.81 3.18 8.53
C GLU A 480 17.19 3.63 9.87
N ILE A 481 16.64 2.71 10.66
CA ILE A 481 16.19 2.98 12.02
C ILE A 481 17.38 3.45 12.87
N ASN A 482 18.53 2.76 12.82
CA ASN A 482 19.75 3.19 13.53
C ASN A 482 20.18 4.60 13.13
N ARG A 483 20.11 4.91 11.83
CA ARG A 483 20.40 6.26 11.31
C ARG A 483 19.42 7.31 11.83
N ARG A 484 18.12 7.01 11.84
CA ARG A 484 17.06 7.90 12.36
C ARG A 484 17.28 8.23 13.83
N PHE A 485 17.62 7.23 14.65
CA PHE A 485 17.92 7.43 16.06
C PHE A 485 19.30 8.02 16.31
N LYS A 486 20.18 8.04 15.29
CA LYS A 486 21.60 8.44 15.39
C LYS A 486 22.37 7.61 16.42
N LYS A 487 21.94 6.37 16.63
CA LYS A 487 22.55 5.39 17.54
C LYS A 487 22.14 3.98 17.13
N GLU A 488 22.90 2.98 17.56
CA GLU A 488 22.54 1.58 17.38
C GLU A 488 21.36 1.22 18.29
N ILE A 489 20.16 1.19 17.70
CA ILE A 489 18.94 0.71 18.34
C ILE A 489 18.78 -0.78 18.03
N ILE A 490 18.85 -1.12 16.74
CA ILE A 490 18.84 -2.50 16.26
C ILE A 490 20.28 -2.99 16.23
N SER A 491 20.56 -4.05 17.00
CA SER A 491 21.90 -4.64 17.12
C SER A 491 22.44 -5.06 15.75
N GLU A 492 23.65 -4.62 15.38
CA GLU A 492 24.29 -4.99 14.11
C GLU A 492 24.57 -6.50 14.03
N SER A 493 24.69 -7.19 15.17
CA SER A 493 24.86 -8.66 15.23
C SER A 493 23.65 -9.45 14.69
N LEU A 494 22.48 -8.82 14.58
CA LEU A 494 21.28 -9.40 13.97
C LEU A 494 21.26 -9.30 12.44
N LEU A 495 22.20 -8.54 11.86
CA LEU A 495 22.23 -8.25 10.43
C LEU A 495 23.28 -9.14 9.73
N PRO A 496 22.99 -9.63 8.51
CA PRO A 496 23.96 -10.41 7.77
C PRO A 496 25.11 -9.53 7.29
N GLN A 497 26.32 -10.10 7.30
CA GLN A 497 27.46 -9.57 6.56
C GLN A 497 27.60 -10.31 5.22
N ILE A 498 27.69 -9.56 4.12
CA ILE A 498 27.90 -10.12 2.79
C ILE A 498 29.39 -10.08 2.46
N VAL A 499 30.02 -11.25 2.43
CA VAL A 499 31.45 -11.42 2.15
C VAL A 499 31.59 -12.22 0.85
N GLY A 500 31.92 -11.52 -0.23
CA GLY A 500 31.95 -12.11 -1.57
C GLY A 500 30.57 -12.64 -2.01
N GLU A 501 30.48 -13.94 -2.28
CA GLU A 501 29.22 -14.63 -2.62
C GLU A 501 28.60 -15.38 -1.42
N ARG A 502 28.97 -15.04 -0.18
CA ARG A 502 28.49 -15.73 1.04
C ARG A 502 27.81 -14.78 2.02
N ILE A 503 26.96 -15.38 2.86
CA ILE A 503 26.30 -14.70 3.98
C ILE A 503 26.93 -15.20 5.28
N GLU A 504 27.43 -14.27 6.09
CA GLU A 504 27.94 -14.54 7.42
C GLU A 504 26.99 -13.97 8.48
N TRP A 505 26.74 -14.74 9.53
CA TRP A 505 25.83 -14.40 10.61
C TRP A 505 26.56 -14.46 11.94
N GLU A 506 26.40 -13.42 12.76
CA GLU A 506 26.76 -13.50 14.18
C GLU A 506 25.60 -14.10 14.97
N VAL A 507 24.40 -13.54 14.82
CA VAL A 507 23.14 -14.08 15.35
C VAL A 507 22.18 -14.36 14.18
N PRO A 508 22.08 -15.62 13.71
CA PRO A 508 21.20 -15.96 12.60
C PRO A 508 19.71 -15.90 13.01
N PRO A 509 18.78 -15.62 12.07
CA PRO A 509 17.34 -15.71 12.33
C PRO A 509 16.91 -17.10 12.83
N SER A 510 16.15 -17.11 13.93
CA SER A 510 15.68 -18.33 14.59
C SER A 510 14.41 -18.08 15.41
N ALA A 511 13.54 -19.09 15.48
CA ALA A 511 12.38 -19.12 16.37
C ALA A 511 12.67 -19.55 17.82
N GLU A 512 13.89 -20.05 18.12
CA GLU A 512 14.32 -20.51 19.47
C GLU A 512 13.30 -21.40 20.21
N LEU A 513 12.65 -22.34 19.51
CA LEU A 513 11.67 -23.27 20.09
C LEU A 513 12.26 -24.64 20.45
N LYS A 514 13.50 -24.91 20.01
CA LYS A 514 14.31 -26.09 20.30
C LYS A 514 15.81 -25.76 20.24
N ASP A 515 16.64 -26.67 20.74
CA ASP A 515 18.10 -26.52 20.77
C ASP A 515 18.70 -26.27 19.38
N LYS A 516 19.49 -25.19 19.26
CA LYS A 516 20.24 -24.80 18.05
C LYS A 516 19.38 -24.69 16.77
N GLN A 517 18.13 -24.26 16.91
CA GLN A 517 17.25 -24.01 15.78
C GLN A 517 17.76 -22.85 14.92
N ILE A 518 17.67 -23.01 13.61
CA ILE A 518 17.82 -21.94 12.61
C ILE A 518 16.61 -22.05 11.68
N ASP A 519 16.14 -20.91 11.18
CA ASP A 519 15.03 -20.88 10.24
C ASP A 519 15.38 -21.59 8.92
N PRO A 520 14.46 -22.37 8.31
CA PRO A 520 14.73 -23.13 7.10
C PRO A 520 14.78 -22.26 5.82
N MET A 521 14.43 -20.99 5.92
CA MET A 521 14.35 -20.06 4.79
C MET A 521 15.73 -19.76 4.22
N LYS A 522 15.83 -19.77 2.90
CA LYS A 522 17.01 -19.35 2.15
C LYS A 522 16.89 -17.87 1.86
N TRP A 523 17.25 -17.03 2.83
CA TRP A 523 17.17 -15.56 2.73
C TRP A 523 17.85 -15.04 1.47
N TYR A 524 17.34 -13.92 0.92
CA TYR A 524 17.59 -13.42 -0.43
C TYR A 524 16.95 -14.24 -1.55
N TYR A 525 17.09 -15.57 -1.54
CA TYR A 525 16.45 -16.42 -2.55
C TYR A 525 14.93 -16.52 -2.37
N HIS A 526 14.47 -16.89 -1.17
CA HIS A 526 13.04 -16.98 -0.87
C HIS A 526 12.38 -15.60 -0.81
N ASP A 527 13.10 -14.54 -0.40
CA ASP A 527 12.62 -13.16 -0.49
C ASP A 527 12.25 -12.78 -1.95
N TRP A 528 13.16 -13.04 -2.89
CA TRP A 528 12.93 -12.85 -4.32
C TRP A 528 11.79 -13.75 -4.83
N LEU A 529 11.78 -15.03 -4.45
CA LEU A 529 10.77 -15.98 -4.92
C LEU A 529 9.36 -15.54 -4.50
N VAL A 530 9.19 -15.11 -3.25
CA VAL A 530 7.92 -14.54 -2.77
C VAL A 530 7.52 -13.34 -3.62
N GLN A 531 8.42 -12.36 -3.80
CA GLN A 531 8.14 -11.16 -4.58
C GLN A 531 7.77 -11.50 -6.03
N TYR A 532 8.55 -12.36 -6.69
CA TYR A 532 8.33 -12.76 -8.08
C TYR A 532 6.95 -13.41 -8.28
N LEU A 533 6.52 -14.25 -7.34
CA LEU A 533 5.24 -14.95 -7.43
C LEU A 533 4.03 -14.01 -7.28
N ILE A 534 4.11 -12.96 -6.44
CA ILE A 534 2.91 -12.18 -6.07
C ILE A 534 2.93 -10.71 -6.47
N GLU A 535 4.08 -10.13 -6.83
CA GLU A 535 4.09 -8.77 -7.36
C GLU A 535 3.31 -8.69 -8.67
N TYR A 536 2.47 -7.68 -8.81
CA TYR A 536 1.60 -7.55 -9.97
C TYR A 536 2.36 -7.12 -11.25
N PRO A 537 2.21 -7.84 -12.38
CA PRO A 537 1.38 -9.03 -12.57
C PRO A 537 2.02 -10.31 -11.98
N THR A 538 1.20 -11.14 -11.34
CA THR A 538 1.63 -12.34 -10.58
C THR A 538 2.22 -13.43 -11.48
N HIS A 539 3.15 -14.22 -10.94
CA HIS A 539 3.74 -15.38 -11.61
C HIS A 539 3.42 -16.69 -10.88
N SER A 540 3.74 -17.80 -11.52
CA SER A 540 3.52 -19.15 -11.02
C SER A 540 4.85 -19.92 -10.87
N ALA A 541 4.79 -21.07 -10.20
CA ALA A 541 5.95 -21.96 -10.13
C ALA A 541 6.39 -22.46 -11.51
N ILE A 542 5.49 -22.50 -12.51
CA ILE A 542 5.85 -22.87 -13.89
C ILE A 542 6.79 -21.84 -14.50
N ASP A 543 6.53 -20.55 -14.26
CA ASP A 543 7.37 -19.45 -14.75
C ASP A 543 8.77 -19.51 -14.11
N VAL A 544 8.85 -19.92 -12.84
CA VAL A 544 10.13 -20.15 -12.14
C VAL A 544 10.90 -21.33 -12.76
N LEU A 545 10.20 -22.42 -13.13
CA LEU A 545 10.83 -23.54 -13.85
C LEU A 545 11.34 -23.10 -15.23
N ASP A 546 10.62 -22.22 -15.93
CA ASP A 546 11.03 -21.69 -17.23
C ASP A 546 12.26 -20.80 -17.13
N LEU A 547 12.32 -19.91 -16.13
CA LEU A 547 13.53 -19.14 -15.83
C LEU A 547 14.74 -20.05 -15.61
N TYR A 548 14.54 -21.20 -14.95
CA TYR A 548 15.58 -22.18 -14.69
C TYR A 548 16.06 -22.87 -15.98
N LEU A 549 15.12 -23.46 -16.75
CA LEU A 549 15.38 -24.18 -17.99
C LEU A 549 16.04 -23.31 -19.06
N GLU A 550 15.61 -22.05 -19.17
CA GLU A 550 16.14 -21.12 -20.16
C GLU A 550 17.49 -20.51 -19.72
N GLY A 551 17.95 -20.80 -18.50
CA GLY A 551 19.18 -20.25 -17.94
C GLY A 551 19.12 -18.75 -17.63
N LYS A 552 17.95 -18.10 -17.80
CA LYS A 552 17.75 -16.66 -17.57
C LYS A 552 18.09 -16.24 -16.15
N TRP A 553 17.89 -17.12 -15.16
CA TRP A 553 18.26 -16.86 -13.77
C TRP A 553 19.74 -16.51 -13.59
N LYS A 554 20.64 -16.96 -14.49
CA LYS A 554 22.09 -16.71 -14.42
C LYS A 554 22.46 -15.24 -14.66
N GLU A 555 21.61 -14.51 -15.38
CA GLU A 555 21.79 -13.10 -15.74
C GLU A 555 21.12 -12.15 -14.73
N MET A 556 20.35 -12.71 -13.79
CA MET A 556 19.62 -11.96 -12.78
C MET A 556 20.46 -11.80 -11.50
N GLU A 557 20.14 -10.78 -10.70
CA GLU A 557 20.81 -10.55 -9.40
C GLU A 557 20.69 -11.73 -8.43
N ILE A 558 19.69 -12.59 -8.64
CA ILE A 558 19.44 -13.80 -7.84
C ILE A 558 20.47 -14.92 -8.09
N ALA A 559 21.24 -14.85 -9.19
CA ALA A 559 22.15 -15.92 -9.60
C ALA A 559 23.17 -16.29 -8.52
N ARG A 560 23.72 -15.29 -7.82
CA ARG A 560 24.67 -15.49 -6.71
C ARG A 560 24.04 -16.26 -5.56
N TRP A 561 22.77 -16.00 -5.25
CA TRP A 561 22.08 -16.63 -4.14
C TRP A 561 21.65 -18.05 -4.48
N ILE A 562 21.25 -18.29 -5.73
CA ILE A 562 21.02 -19.64 -6.26
C ILE A 562 22.28 -20.49 -6.08
N ARG A 563 23.46 -19.98 -6.50
CA ARG A 563 24.74 -20.70 -6.32
C ARG A 563 25.13 -20.87 -4.85
N TYR A 564 24.98 -19.82 -4.03
CA TYR A 564 25.31 -19.87 -2.60
C TYR A 564 24.59 -21.00 -1.87
N TYR A 565 23.31 -21.21 -2.18
CA TYR A 565 22.50 -22.29 -1.60
C TYR A 565 22.61 -23.63 -2.35
N GLY A 566 23.47 -23.74 -3.37
CA GLY A 566 23.61 -24.93 -4.20
C GLY A 566 22.37 -25.26 -5.04
N LEU A 567 21.54 -24.26 -5.33
CA LEU A 567 20.33 -24.38 -6.15
C LEU A 567 20.64 -24.28 -7.66
N ASP A 568 21.90 -24.16 -8.04
CA ASP A 568 22.36 -24.40 -9.41
C ASP A 568 22.48 -25.90 -9.72
N ASP A 569 22.42 -26.76 -8.70
CA ASP A 569 22.12 -28.18 -8.85
C ASP A 569 20.62 -28.39 -9.11
N PRO A 570 20.25 -29.02 -10.25
CA PRO A 570 18.85 -29.22 -10.62
C PRO A 570 18.02 -30.00 -9.59
N LYS A 571 18.61 -30.96 -8.86
CA LYS A 571 17.87 -31.75 -7.86
C LYS A 571 17.58 -30.91 -6.62
N ALA A 572 18.56 -30.16 -6.14
CA ALA A 572 18.42 -29.24 -5.01
C ALA A 572 17.39 -28.14 -5.31
N PHE A 573 17.45 -27.54 -6.51
CA PHE A 573 16.47 -26.55 -6.96
C PHE A 573 15.03 -27.07 -6.93
N ILE A 574 14.78 -28.24 -7.55
CA ILE A 574 13.44 -28.83 -7.58
C ILE A 574 12.97 -29.18 -6.16
N ALA A 575 13.84 -29.77 -5.34
CA ALA A 575 13.48 -30.11 -3.96
C ALA A 575 13.09 -28.87 -3.13
N ASP A 576 13.83 -27.77 -3.28
CA ASP A 576 13.54 -26.52 -2.58
C ASP A 576 12.24 -25.86 -3.08
N LEU A 577 12.06 -25.74 -4.39
CA LEU A 577 10.85 -25.15 -4.98
C LEU A 577 9.61 -25.95 -4.58
N GLU A 578 9.70 -27.28 -4.56
CA GLU A 578 8.60 -28.13 -4.11
C GLU A 578 8.29 -27.97 -2.63
N TRP A 579 9.31 -27.91 -1.77
CA TRP A 579 9.13 -27.62 -0.36
C TRP A 579 8.44 -26.26 -0.17
N PHE A 580 8.91 -25.24 -0.88
CA PHE A 580 8.38 -23.89 -0.80
C PHE A 580 6.91 -23.84 -1.23
N MET A 581 6.59 -24.35 -2.42
CA MET A 581 5.22 -24.31 -2.97
C MET A 581 4.23 -25.17 -2.16
N ASN A 582 4.70 -26.28 -1.58
CA ASN A 582 3.88 -27.11 -0.70
C ASN A 582 3.51 -26.37 0.60
N ASN A 583 4.48 -25.69 1.23
CA ASN A 583 4.20 -24.88 2.42
C ASN A 583 3.35 -23.67 2.06
N TRP A 584 3.63 -23.00 0.94
CA TRP A 584 2.82 -21.90 0.44
C TRP A 584 1.34 -22.28 0.35
N THR A 585 1.03 -23.37 -0.35
CA THR A 585 -0.35 -23.77 -0.59
C THR A 585 -1.05 -24.24 0.68
N LYS A 586 -0.36 -25.01 1.53
CA LYS A 586 -0.92 -25.49 2.81
C LYS A 586 -1.17 -24.38 3.81
N SER A 587 -0.54 -23.22 3.65
CA SER A 587 -0.58 -22.14 4.62
C SER A 587 -1.62 -21.05 4.34
N VAL A 588 -2.41 -21.17 3.26
CA VAL A 588 -3.48 -20.21 2.93
C VAL A 588 -4.44 -20.01 4.12
N PHE A 589 -4.82 -21.09 4.81
CA PHE A 589 -5.72 -21.03 5.97
C PHE A 589 -5.14 -20.21 7.14
N LYS A 590 -3.81 -20.18 7.29
CA LYS A 590 -3.13 -19.34 8.28
C LYS A 590 -3.08 -17.89 7.81
N ARG A 591 -2.72 -17.64 6.54
CA ARG A 591 -2.65 -16.30 5.95
C ARG A 591 -3.96 -15.54 6.02
N ILE A 592 -5.09 -16.21 5.77
CA ILE A 592 -6.42 -15.59 5.87
C ILE A 592 -6.74 -15.14 7.31
N GLN A 593 -6.13 -15.78 8.32
CA GLN A 593 -6.33 -15.44 9.74
C GLN A 593 -5.27 -14.47 10.29
N PHE A 594 -4.24 -14.15 9.52
CA PHE A 594 -3.27 -13.14 9.91
C PHE A 594 -3.95 -11.77 10.09
N PRO A 595 -3.44 -10.92 11.01
CA PRO A 595 -3.95 -9.57 11.20
C PRO A 595 -3.81 -8.72 9.94
N PRO A 596 -4.51 -7.56 9.88
CA PRO A 596 -4.34 -6.59 8.80
C PRO A 596 -2.86 -6.26 8.56
N ILE A 597 -2.47 -6.17 7.30
CA ILE A 597 -1.09 -5.99 6.87
C ILE A 597 -0.88 -4.56 6.39
N LEU A 598 0.17 -3.90 6.87
CA LEU A 598 0.58 -2.62 6.31
C LEU A 598 1.25 -2.86 4.94
N THR A 599 0.57 -2.41 3.88
CA THR A 599 0.96 -2.71 2.50
C THR A 599 1.89 -1.63 1.94
N VAL A 600 3.05 -2.07 1.45
CA VAL A 600 4.12 -1.23 0.89
C VAL A 600 4.63 -1.77 -0.45
N SER A 601 4.15 -2.92 -0.91
CA SER A 601 4.56 -3.59 -2.15
C SER A 601 3.40 -3.67 -3.15
N ARG A 602 3.70 -4.06 -4.40
CA ARG A 602 2.72 -4.33 -5.46
C ARG A 602 2.09 -5.72 -5.40
N GLY A 603 2.30 -6.45 -4.30
CA GLY A 603 1.76 -7.78 -4.08
C GLY A 603 1.78 -8.12 -2.60
N ALA A 604 0.86 -7.54 -1.83
CA ALA A 604 0.65 -7.92 -0.43
C ALA A 604 -0.33 -9.10 -0.32
N PHE A 605 -0.20 -9.92 0.73
CA PHE A 605 -1.26 -10.90 1.02
C PHE A 605 -2.56 -10.19 1.45
N GLY A 606 -3.71 -10.73 1.06
CA GLY A 606 -5.03 -10.17 1.42
C GLY A 606 -5.87 -9.82 0.20
N SER A 607 -6.39 -8.60 0.15
CA SER A 607 -7.15 -8.09 -1.00
C SER A 607 -6.26 -7.85 -2.22
N ASP A 608 -4.96 -7.60 -2.00
CA ASP A 608 -3.99 -7.31 -3.06
C ASP A 608 -3.59 -8.60 -3.83
N TYR A 609 -3.36 -9.70 -3.12
CA TYR A 609 -3.23 -11.06 -3.65
C TYR A 609 -4.30 -11.98 -3.06
N ARG A 610 -5.37 -12.25 -3.83
CA ARG A 610 -6.54 -13.01 -3.38
C ARG A 610 -6.36 -14.50 -3.61
N GLU A 611 -6.43 -15.27 -2.53
CA GLU A 611 -6.17 -16.71 -2.57
C GLU A 611 -7.41 -17.53 -2.21
N SER A 612 -7.50 -18.73 -2.79
CA SER A 612 -8.47 -19.76 -2.40
C SER A 612 -7.81 -20.85 -1.55
N GLN A 613 -8.55 -21.39 -0.58
CA GLN A 613 -8.09 -22.53 0.21
C GLN A 613 -8.29 -23.82 -0.58
N ILE A 614 -7.27 -24.21 -1.36
CA ILE A 614 -7.29 -25.41 -2.20
C ILE A 614 -6.10 -26.32 -1.89
N SER A 615 -6.20 -27.60 -2.26
CA SER A 615 -5.10 -28.55 -2.13
C SER A 615 -3.98 -28.24 -3.12
N SER A 616 -2.74 -28.58 -2.75
CA SER A 616 -1.59 -28.54 -3.67
C SER A 616 -1.88 -29.39 -4.92
N PHE A 617 -1.65 -28.80 -6.10
CA PHE A 617 -1.82 -29.44 -7.39
C PHE A 617 -0.64 -29.11 -8.29
N ARG A 618 -0.05 -30.15 -8.89
CA ARG A 618 0.99 -30.03 -9.91
C ARG A 618 0.38 -30.38 -11.26
N SER A 619 0.40 -29.43 -12.19
CA SER A 619 -0.16 -29.65 -13.51
C SER A 619 0.75 -30.57 -14.35
N PRO A 620 0.23 -31.23 -15.40
CA PRO A 620 1.06 -31.98 -16.34
C PRO A 620 2.21 -31.14 -16.94
N LEU A 621 1.96 -29.85 -17.17
CA LEU A 621 2.98 -28.91 -17.65
C LEU A 621 4.11 -28.70 -16.62
N TYR A 622 3.75 -28.56 -15.34
CA TYR A 622 4.72 -28.48 -14.26
C TYR A 622 5.58 -29.75 -14.19
N GLU A 623 4.96 -30.94 -14.19
CA GLU A 623 5.68 -32.21 -14.10
C GLU A 623 6.61 -32.44 -15.30
N MET A 624 6.18 -32.05 -16.50
CA MET A 624 7.03 -32.12 -17.70
C MET A 624 8.28 -31.22 -17.57
N LYS A 625 8.12 -29.96 -17.16
CA LYS A 625 9.26 -29.03 -16.99
C LYS A 625 10.19 -29.49 -15.87
N ARG A 626 9.62 -29.93 -14.75
CA ARG A 626 10.34 -30.55 -13.65
C ARG A 626 11.19 -31.74 -14.13
N ALA A 627 10.61 -32.66 -14.88
CA ALA A 627 11.31 -33.83 -15.40
C ALA A 627 12.47 -33.44 -16.34
N ARG A 628 12.31 -32.39 -17.15
CA ARG A 628 13.38 -31.86 -18.01
C ARG A 628 14.56 -31.33 -17.21
N ILE A 629 14.30 -30.51 -16.18
CA ILE A 629 15.34 -29.97 -15.29
C ILE A 629 16.13 -31.12 -14.63
N LEU A 630 15.42 -32.14 -14.14
CA LEU A 630 16.06 -33.29 -13.50
C LEU A 630 16.86 -34.16 -14.48
N ALA A 631 16.47 -34.21 -15.76
CA ALA A 631 17.20 -34.93 -16.79
C ALA A 631 18.48 -34.19 -17.22
N GLU A 632 18.45 -32.85 -17.28
CA GLU A 632 19.61 -32.02 -17.64
C GLU A 632 20.71 -32.04 -16.56
N GLY A 633 20.35 -32.28 -15.29
CA GLY A 633 21.30 -32.46 -14.16
C GLY A 633 21.84 -33.87 -13.97
N GLY A 634 21.57 -34.79 -14.89
CA GLY A 634 21.93 -36.22 -14.79
C GLY A 634 23.22 -36.64 -15.51
N ASN A 635 23.99 -35.70 -16.07
CA ASN A 635 25.24 -35.98 -16.79
C ASN A 635 26.47 -35.43 -16.05
#